data_AF-A0A7X9Q363-F1
#
_entry.id   AF-A0A7X9Q363-F1
#
_cell.length_a   1.000
_cell.length_b   1.000
_cell.length_c   1.000
_cell.angle_alpha   90.00
_cell.angle_beta   90.00
_cell.angle_gamma   90.00
#
_symmetry.space_group_name_H-M   'P 1'
#
loop_
_entity.id
_entity.type
_entity.pdbx_description
1 polymer ?
#
loop_
_entity_poly.entity_id
_entity_poly.type
_entity_poly.pdbx_seq_one_letter_code
_entity_poly.pdbx_strand_id
1 'polypeptide(L)'
;IYRRVEATGSYLREPQFEVVNVTQEGTTGRDVVNALQLADGTLVMVNRGFVPTGTPLPAPPPGEVQVLARLKAGQSAGTGQPADDGTRPLSEIRRVDLVALGQQFEQPLAPMYLELLESRPAEPSSVSAVAFPELSEGPHLSYAVQWCIFSISVGVGWVFAVRKSIRDRSGTKQPSKLKAVERYDPQAS
;
A
#
# COMPACT_ATOMS: atom_id res chain seq x y z
N ILE A 1 6.44 -13.20 3.92
CA ILE A 1 7.50 -14.17 3.57
C ILE A 1 7.54 -14.25 2.05
N TYR A 2 8.66 -13.94 1.41
CA TYR A 2 8.81 -14.07 -0.05
C TYR A 2 9.53 -15.38 -0.34
N ARG A 3 8.97 -16.20 -1.25
CA ARG A 3 9.63 -17.43 -1.70
C ARG A 3 10.34 -17.14 -3.01
N ARG A 4 11.66 -17.38 -3.05
CA ARG A 4 12.44 -17.36 -4.29
C ARG A 4 12.29 -18.69 -5.00
N VAL A 5 12.18 -18.63 -6.32
CA VAL A 5 12.08 -19.80 -7.18
C VAL A 5 12.92 -19.57 -8.44
N GLU A 6 13.41 -20.67 -9.00
CA GLU A 6 13.98 -20.69 -10.34
C GLU A 6 13.02 -21.40 -11.28
N ALA A 7 12.86 -20.86 -12.48
CA ALA A 7 12.09 -21.49 -13.54
C ALA A 7 12.85 -21.40 -14.86
N THR A 8 12.69 -22.40 -15.70
CA THR A 8 13.28 -22.44 -17.05
C THR A 8 12.17 -22.66 -18.07
N GLY A 9 12.22 -21.90 -19.16
CA GLY A 9 11.21 -21.98 -20.20
C GLY A 9 11.47 -21.02 -21.35
N SER A 10 10.53 -20.90 -22.27
CA SER A 10 10.60 -19.93 -23.38
C SER A 10 9.45 -18.93 -23.28
N TYR A 11 9.74 -17.64 -23.46
CA TYR A 11 8.69 -16.62 -23.43
C TYR A 11 7.79 -16.71 -24.67
N LEU A 12 6.47 -16.64 -24.46
CA LEU A 12 5.54 -16.30 -25.52
C LEU A 12 5.68 -14.80 -25.82
N ARG A 13 5.96 -14.47 -27.09
CA ARG A 13 6.08 -13.07 -27.52
C ARG A 13 4.76 -12.32 -27.39
N GLU A 14 3.68 -13.00 -27.74
CA GLU A 14 2.33 -12.49 -27.68
C GLU A 14 1.42 -13.48 -26.92
N PRO A 15 0.43 -12.98 -26.17
CA PRO A 15 0.25 -11.57 -25.82
C PRO A 15 1.34 -11.04 -24.88
N GLN A 16 1.75 -9.79 -25.08
CA GLN A 16 2.52 -9.01 -24.12
C GLN A 16 1.57 -8.08 -23.34
N PHE A 17 1.67 -8.11 -22.01
CA PHE A 17 0.84 -7.29 -21.13
C PHE A 17 1.65 -6.19 -20.45
N GLU A 18 0.97 -5.10 -20.13
CA GLU A 18 1.53 -3.91 -19.49
C GLU A 18 0.74 -3.62 -18.21
N VAL A 19 1.38 -3.69 -17.03
CA VAL A 19 0.77 -3.15 -15.82
C VAL A 19 0.92 -1.64 -15.87
N VAL A 20 -0.18 -0.92 -16.07
CA VAL A 20 -0.17 0.55 -16.23
C VAL A 20 -0.31 1.30 -14.92
N ASN A 21 0.05 2.58 -14.94
CA ASN A 21 0.06 3.48 -13.78
C ASN A 21 1.00 3.03 -12.65
N VAL A 22 2.13 2.43 -13.01
CA VAL A 22 3.18 2.09 -12.06
C VAL A 22 4.06 3.32 -11.84
N THR A 23 4.41 3.58 -10.59
CA THR A 23 5.44 4.58 -10.24
C THR A 23 6.54 3.87 -9.48
N GLN A 24 7.76 4.01 -9.98
CA GLN A 24 8.97 3.46 -9.39
C GLN A 24 10.00 4.59 -9.26
N GLU A 25 10.52 4.79 -8.04
CA GLU A 25 11.57 5.80 -7.76
C GLU A 25 11.23 7.22 -8.27
N GLY A 26 9.96 7.63 -8.14
CA GLY A 26 9.48 8.94 -8.59
C GLY A 26 9.24 9.05 -10.11
N THR A 27 9.44 7.99 -10.87
CA THR A 27 9.22 7.93 -12.32
C THR A 27 7.95 7.14 -12.63
N THR A 28 7.08 7.69 -13.48
CA THR A 28 5.91 6.97 -13.99
C THR A 28 6.30 6.04 -15.13
N GLY A 29 5.70 4.87 -15.17
CA GLY A 29 5.93 3.87 -16.18
C GLY A 29 4.95 2.71 -16.08
N ARG A 30 5.40 1.57 -16.58
CA ARG A 30 4.60 0.37 -16.73
C ARG A 30 5.46 -0.86 -16.47
N ASP A 31 4.90 -1.90 -15.87
CA ASP A 31 5.60 -3.18 -15.80
C ASP A 31 5.26 -4.04 -17.02
N VAL A 32 6.26 -4.68 -17.60
CA VAL A 32 6.09 -5.58 -18.74
C VAL A 32 5.92 -7.01 -18.24
N VAL A 33 4.88 -7.67 -18.73
CA VAL A 33 4.52 -9.03 -18.30
C VAL A 33 4.35 -9.93 -19.52
N ASN A 34 5.02 -11.08 -19.51
CA ASN A 34 4.89 -12.10 -20.55
C ASN A 34 4.67 -13.48 -19.92
N ALA A 35 4.01 -14.38 -20.65
CA ALA A 35 3.91 -15.77 -20.26
C ALA A 35 5.22 -16.51 -20.58
N LEU A 36 5.77 -17.22 -19.60
CA LEU A 36 6.88 -18.16 -19.77
C LEU A 36 6.29 -19.57 -19.89
N GLN A 37 6.52 -20.22 -21.03
CA GLN A 37 6.14 -21.61 -21.24
C GLN A 37 7.21 -22.54 -20.70
N LEU A 38 6.85 -23.37 -19.73
CA LEU A 38 7.70 -24.38 -19.12
C LEU A 38 7.82 -25.63 -20.02
N ALA A 39 8.76 -26.51 -19.70
CA ALA A 39 9.01 -27.74 -20.45
C ALA A 39 7.80 -28.70 -20.51
N ASP A 40 6.89 -28.64 -19.54
CA ASP A 40 5.65 -29.43 -19.50
C ASP A 40 4.48 -28.78 -20.25
N GLY A 41 4.71 -27.62 -20.88
CA GLY A 41 3.71 -26.84 -21.60
C GLY A 41 2.90 -25.87 -20.74
N THR A 42 3.03 -25.92 -19.41
CA THR A 42 2.37 -25.00 -18.48
C THR A 42 2.90 -23.58 -18.68
N LEU A 43 1.99 -22.60 -18.64
CA LEU A 43 2.36 -21.19 -18.66
C LEU A 43 2.49 -20.66 -17.23
N VAL A 44 3.46 -19.78 -17.03
CA VAL A 44 3.60 -18.98 -15.81
C VAL A 44 3.77 -17.53 -16.22
N MET A 45 2.93 -16.62 -15.70
CA MET A 45 3.13 -15.19 -15.94
C MET A 45 4.39 -14.71 -15.25
N VAL A 46 5.20 -13.91 -15.95
CA VAL A 46 6.40 -13.28 -15.40
C VAL A 46 6.30 -11.78 -15.59
N ASN A 47 6.23 -11.04 -14.48
CA ASN A 47 6.50 -9.60 -14.48
C ASN A 47 8.02 -9.43 -14.61
N ARG A 48 8.45 -9.01 -15.81
CA ARG A 48 9.85 -8.86 -16.21
C ARG A 48 10.48 -7.60 -15.64
N GLY A 49 9.68 -6.60 -15.31
CA GLY A 49 10.18 -5.35 -14.73
C GLY A 49 9.54 -4.10 -15.28
N PHE A 50 10.03 -2.98 -14.76
CA PHE A 50 9.54 -1.63 -15.00
C PHE A 50 10.18 -1.00 -16.24
N VAL A 51 9.35 -0.32 -17.04
CA VAL A 51 9.75 0.48 -18.20
C VAL A 51 9.17 1.89 -18.06
N PRO A 52 9.99 2.96 -18.09
CA PRO A 52 9.50 4.34 -18.00
C PRO A 52 8.50 4.71 -19.10
N THR A 53 7.59 5.63 -18.81
CA THR A 53 6.69 6.21 -19.81
C THR A 53 7.50 6.85 -20.95
N GLY A 54 7.07 6.61 -22.20
CA GLY A 54 7.77 7.10 -23.39
C GLY A 54 8.89 6.19 -23.90
N THR A 55 9.28 5.16 -23.14
CA THR A 55 10.17 4.10 -23.62
C THR A 55 9.33 3.01 -24.31
N PRO A 56 9.69 2.58 -25.54
CA PRO A 56 9.06 1.45 -26.20
C PRO A 56 9.19 0.17 -25.37
N LEU A 57 8.14 -0.65 -25.35
CA LEU A 57 8.22 -1.93 -24.66
C LEU A 57 9.16 -2.88 -25.39
N PRO A 58 10.11 -3.49 -24.68
CA PRO A 58 11.01 -4.45 -25.29
C PRO A 58 10.35 -5.83 -25.41
N ALA A 59 10.64 -6.50 -26.52
CA ALA A 59 10.36 -7.93 -26.67
C ALA A 59 11.06 -8.76 -25.57
N PRO A 60 10.52 -9.93 -25.21
CA PRO A 60 11.22 -10.86 -24.32
C PRO A 60 12.53 -11.37 -24.93
N PRO A 61 13.53 -11.72 -24.09
CA PRO A 61 14.72 -12.41 -24.56
C PRO A 61 14.35 -13.64 -25.39
N PRO A 62 15.01 -13.88 -26.54
CA PRO A 62 14.69 -14.99 -27.41
C PRO A 62 15.20 -16.32 -26.83
N GLY A 63 14.53 -17.41 -27.19
CA GLY A 63 14.95 -18.77 -26.84
C GLY A 63 14.58 -19.15 -25.41
N GLU A 64 15.27 -20.18 -24.90
CA GLU A 64 15.10 -20.64 -23.53
C GLU A 64 15.78 -19.67 -22.56
N VAL A 65 15.07 -19.33 -21.49
CA VAL A 65 15.52 -18.47 -20.41
C VAL A 65 15.47 -19.20 -19.08
N GLN A 66 16.45 -18.96 -18.23
CA GLN A 66 16.40 -19.29 -16.81
C GLN A 66 16.12 -18.02 -16.03
N VAL A 67 15.03 -18.02 -15.26
CA VAL A 67 14.60 -16.89 -14.44
C VAL A 67 14.74 -17.22 -12.96
N LEU A 68 15.39 -16.34 -12.22
CA LEU A 68 15.31 -16.29 -10.76
C LEU A 68 14.25 -15.24 -10.41
N ALA A 69 13.26 -15.62 -9.61
CA ALA A 69 12.12 -14.76 -9.34
C ALA A 69 11.56 -14.91 -7.93
N ARG A 70 10.75 -13.93 -7.54
CA ARG A 70 9.87 -14.00 -6.36
C ARG A 70 8.52 -14.57 -6.79
N LEU A 71 8.04 -15.56 -6.06
CA LEU A 71 6.72 -16.14 -6.28
C LEU A 71 5.65 -15.25 -5.64
N LYS A 72 4.63 -14.86 -6.42
CA LYS A 72 3.50 -14.05 -5.97
C LYS A 72 2.18 -14.72 -6.34
N ALA A 73 1.21 -14.63 -5.42
CA ALA A 73 -0.15 -15.10 -5.70
C ALA A 73 -0.80 -14.22 -6.77
N GLY A 74 -1.63 -14.80 -7.63
CA GLY A 74 -2.47 -14.03 -8.55
C GLY A 74 -3.28 -12.97 -7.81
N GLN A 75 -3.43 -11.81 -8.44
CA GLN A 75 -4.23 -10.73 -7.87
C GLN A 75 -5.68 -10.89 -8.36
N SER A 76 -6.63 -10.37 -7.59
CA SER A 76 -8.03 -10.30 -8.01
C SER A 76 -8.59 -8.93 -7.69
N ALA A 77 -9.61 -8.51 -8.43
CA ALA A 77 -10.32 -7.27 -8.11
C ALA A 77 -10.94 -7.35 -6.70
N GLY A 78 -10.64 -6.35 -5.86
CA GLY A 78 -11.34 -6.19 -4.59
C GLY A 78 -12.77 -5.70 -4.80
N THR A 79 -13.62 -5.82 -3.78
CA THR A 79 -15.01 -5.34 -3.82
C THR A 79 -15.09 -3.88 -4.27
N GLY A 80 -15.81 -3.61 -5.36
CA GLY A 80 -16.01 -2.25 -5.90
C GLY A 80 -14.89 -1.74 -6.82
N GLN A 81 -13.84 -2.52 -7.06
CA GLN A 81 -12.89 -2.22 -8.14
C GLN A 81 -13.40 -2.79 -9.47
N PRO A 82 -13.19 -2.08 -10.60
CA PRO A 82 -13.41 -2.66 -11.91
C PRO A 82 -12.58 -3.95 -12.03
N ALA A 83 -13.26 -5.04 -12.36
CA ALA A 83 -12.64 -6.27 -12.79
C ALA A 83 -12.46 -6.19 -14.30
N ASP A 84 -11.31 -6.65 -14.77
CA ASP A 84 -11.14 -6.90 -16.19
C ASP A 84 -11.91 -8.19 -16.50
N ASP A 85 -12.99 -8.07 -17.27
CA ASP A 85 -13.92 -9.18 -17.53
C ASP A 85 -13.40 -10.17 -18.60
N GLY A 86 -12.18 -9.94 -19.12
CA GLY A 86 -11.54 -10.78 -20.14
C GLY A 86 -12.26 -10.80 -21.48
N THR A 87 -13.29 -9.95 -21.69
CA THR A 87 -14.11 -9.95 -22.92
C THR A 87 -13.41 -9.30 -24.12
N ARG A 88 -12.28 -8.63 -23.88
CA ARG A 88 -11.41 -8.03 -24.89
C ARG A 88 -9.97 -8.42 -24.61
N PRO A 89 -9.09 -8.50 -25.62
CA PRO A 89 -7.68 -8.73 -25.41
C PRO A 89 -7.14 -7.70 -24.43
N LEU A 90 -6.70 -8.16 -23.26
CA LEU A 90 -6.05 -7.30 -22.28
C LEU A 90 -4.62 -7.12 -22.78
N SER A 91 -4.24 -5.90 -23.13
CA SER A 91 -2.83 -5.52 -23.33
C SER A 91 -2.39 -4.62 -22.19
N GLU A 92 -3.26 -3.71 -21.74
CA GLU A 92 -3.07 -2.88 -20.56
C GLU A 92 -3.89 -3.42 -19.40
N ILE A 93 -3.22 -3.72 -18.28
CA ILE A 93 -3.82 -4.25 -17.07
C ILE A 93 -3.45 -3.38 -15.87
N ARG A 94 -4.27 -3.39 -14.81
CA ARG A 94 -3.92 -2.69 -13.56
C ARG A 94 -3.28 -3.61 -12.53
N ARG A 95 -3.38 -4.92 -12.75
CA ARG A 95 -2.93 -5.97 -11.84
C ARG A 95 -2.74 -7.27 -12.61
N VAL A 96 -1.90 -8.16 -12.11
CA VAL A 96 -1.72 -9.50 -12.69
C VAL A 96 -2.85 -10.41 -12.21
N ASP A 97 -4.02 -10.28 -12.84
CA ASP A 97 -5.18 -11.13 -12.58
C ASP A 97 -5.10 -12.39 -13.43
N LEU A 98 -4.68 -13.50 -12.80
CA LEU A 98 -4.43 -14.75 -13.50
C LEU A 98 -5.70 -15.41 -14.05
N VAL A 99 -6.87 -15.11 -13.49
CA VAL A 99 -8.14 -15.65 -13.99
C VAL A 99 -8.52 -14.96 -15.29
N ALA A 100 -8.42 -13.63 -15.33
CA ALA A 100 -8.71 -12.84 -16.52
C ALA A 100 -7.68 -13.09 -17.63
N LEU A 101 -6.38 -13.04 -17.28
CA LEU A 101 -5.29 -13.29 -18.23
C LEU A 101 -5.32 -14.71 -18.80
N GLY A 102 -5.68 -15.70 -17.97
CA GLY A 102 -5.78 -17.10 -18.39
C GLY A 102 -6.79 -17.34 -19.51
N GLN A 103 -7.81 -16.50 -19.68
CA GLN A 103 -8.78 -16.62 -20.77
C GLN A 103 -8.18 -16.37 -22.16
N GLN A 104 -6.99 -15.77 -22.24
CA GLN A 104 -6.31 -15.46 -23.50
C GLN A 104 -5.35 -16.57 -23.95
N PHE A 105 -5.27 -17.68 -23.21
CA PHE A 105 -4.37 -18.79 -23.49
C PHE A 105 -5.15 -20.11 -23.61
N GLU A 106 -4.69 -21.00 -24.50
CA GLU A 106 -5.23 -22.36 -24.60
C GLU A 106 -4.53 -23.31 -23.61
N GLN A 107 -3.30 -23.00 -23.23
CA GLN A 107 -2.47 -23.77 -22.31
C GLN A 107 -2.89 -23.50 -20.85
N PRO A 108 -2.66 -24.47 -19.94
CA PRO A 108 -2.90 -24.24 -18.52
C PRO A 108 -1.98 -23.14 -17.97
N LEU A 109 -2.58 -22.19 -17.25
CA LEU A 109 -1.86 -21.11 -16.56
C LEU A 109 -1.72 -21.43 -15.07
N ALA A 110 -0.50 -21.32 -14.55
CA ALA A 110 -0.23 -21.51 -13.13
C ALA A 110 -1.00 -20.49 -12.26
N PRO A 111 -1.48 -20.86 -11.06
CA PRO A 111 -2.25 -19.97 -10.18
C PRO A 111 -1.39 -18.93 -9.44
N MET A 112 -0.11 -18.81 -9.81
CA MET A 112 0.86 -17.86 -9.27
C MET A 112 1.70 -17.28 -10.39
N TYR A 113 2.22 -16.08 -10.17
CA TYR A 113 3.09 -15.39 -11.11
C TYR A 113 4.47 -15.12 -10.50
N LEU A 114 5.43 -14.83 -11.36
CA LEU A 114 6.81 -14.55 -11.03
C LEU A 114 7.09 -13.06 -11.15
N GLU A 115 7.72 -12.48 -10.13
CA GLU A 115 8.30 -11.14 -10.19
C GLU A 115 9.82 -11.29 -10.34
N LEU A 116 10.33 -10.94 -11.52
CA LEU A 116 11.69 -11.24 -11.94
C LEU A 116 12.72 -10.58 -11.01
N LEU A 117 13.80 -11.32 -10.72
CA LEU A 117 14.99 -10.81 -10.03
C LEU A 117 16.20 -10.84 -10.97
N GLU A 118 16.40 -11.94 -11.68
CA GLU A 118 17.49 -12.13 -12.65
C GLU A 118 16.99 -13.04 -13.78
N SER A 119 17.47 -12.80 -15.01
CA SER A 119 17.20 -13.64 -16.18
C SER A 119 18.49 -13.97 -16.90
N ARG A 120 18.55 -15.17 -17.48
CA ARG A 120 19.61 -15.61 -18.39
C ARG A 120 19.00 -16.23 -19.64
N PRO A 121 19.16 -15.63 -20.83
CA PRO A 121 19.81 -14.34 -21.11
C PRO A 121 19.20 -13.15 -20.37
N ALA A 122 20.00 -12.10 -20.17
CA ALA A 122 19.58 -10.90 -19.47
C ALA A 122 18.45 -10.17 -20.20
N GLU A 123 17.59 -9.51 -19.42
CA GLU A 123 16.58 -8.61 -19.95
C GLU A 123 17.21 -7.40 -20.66
N PRO A 124 16.54 -6.79 -21.64
CA PRO A 124 16.99 -5.55 -22.26
C PRO A 124 17.19 -4.44 -21.21
N SER A 125 18.20 -3.60 -21.39
CA SER A 125 18.56 -2.54 -20.43
C SER A 125 17.48 -1.48 -20.21
N SER A 126 16.46 -1.44 -21.06
CA SER A 126 15.26 -0.61 -20.87
C SER A 126 14.31 -1.15 -19.79
N VAL A 127 14.47 -2.40 -19.37
CA VAL A 127 13.69 -3.02 -18.28
C VAL A 127 14.49 -2.97 -17.00
N SER A 128 13.97 -2.25 -16.01
CA SER A 128 14.53 -2.22 -14.65
C SER A 128 13.82 -3.24 -13.76
N ALA A 129 14.52 -3.79 -12.79
CA ALA A 129 13.89 -4.72 -11.84
C ALA A 129 12.72 -4.05 -11.10
N VAL A 130 11.65 -4.82 -10.84
CA VAL A 130 10.52 -4.34 -10.03
C VAL A 130 11.03 -4.00 -8.64
N ALA A 131 10.93 -2.72 -8.27
CA ALA A 131 11.39 -2.23 -6.98
C ALA A 131 10.72 -3.03 -5.86
N PHE A 132 11.51 -3.38 -4.85
CA PHE A 132 10.92 -3.88 -3.62
C PHE A 132 10.11 -2.73 -3.01
N PRO A 133 8.85 -2.95 -2.60
CA PRO A 133 8.15 -1.93 -1.85
C PRO A 133 8.96 -1.68 -0.59
N GLU A 134 9.67 -0.56 -0.54
CA GLU A 134 10.28 -0.12 0.69
C GLU A 134 9.15 0.01 1.70
N LEU A 135 9.27 -0.69 2.83
CA LEU A 135 8.52 -0.39 4.05
C LEU A 135 9.08 0.92 4.60
N SER A 136 9.00 1.98 3.80
CA SER A 136 9.14 3.34 4.26
C SER A 136 7.86 3.62 5.03
N GLU A 137 7.93 3.51 6.36
CA GLU A 137 7.00 4.25 7.21
C GLU A 137 7.19 5.72 6.88
N GLY A 138 6.45 6.20 5.87
CA GLY A 138 6.46 7.59 5.46
C GLY A 138 5.92 8.51 6.58
N PRO A 139 5.51 9.76 6.25
CA PRO A 139 5.18 10.82 7.22
C PRO A 139 4.03 10.51 8.22
N HIS A 140 3.42 9.33 8.16
CA HIS A 140 2.49 8.80 9.16
C HIS A 140 3.08 8.72 10.57
N LEU A 141 4.40 8.53 10.70
CA LEU A 141 5.06 8.57 12.01
C LEU A 141 4.91 9.95 12.67
N SER A 142 5.06 11.04 11.90
CA SER A 142 4.88 12.41 12.40
C SER A 142 3.43 12.65 12.86
N TYR A 143 2.45 12.10 12.14
CA TYR A 143 1.04 12.19 12.53
C TYR A 143 0.74 11.36 13.79
N ALA A 144 1.32 10.16 13.92
CA ALA A 144 1.21 9.35 15.13
C ALA A 144 1.82 10.06 16.35
N VAL A 145 3.00 10.66 16.18
CA VAL A 145 3.66 11.48 17.22
C VAL A 145 2.79 12.69 17.60
N GLN A 146 2.18 13.36 16.62
CA GLN A 146 1.28 14.48 16.88
C GLN A 146 0.09 14.06 17.76
N TRP A 147 -0.53 12.91 17.47
CA TRP A 147 -1.62 12.38 18.30
C TRP A 147 -1.18 12.00 19.72
N CYS A 148 0.04 11.47 19.87
CA CYS A 148 0.61 11.21 21.19
C CYS A 148 0.74 12.51 21.99
N ILE A 149 1.23 13.60 21.37
CA ILE A 149 1.37 14.91 22.04
C ILE A 149 0.01 15.47 22.48
N PHE A 150 -1.02 15.39 21.61
CA PHE A 150 -2.38 15.83 21.96
C PHE A 150 -2.97 15.00 23.10
N SER A 151 -2.83 13.68 23.06
CA SER A 151 -3.32 12.77 24.10
C SER A 151 -2.68 13.08 25.46
N ILE A 152 -1.37 13.32 25.49
CA ILE A 152 -0.64 13.74 26.70
C ILE A 152 -1.15 15.10 27.19
N SER A 153 -1.29 16.08 26.28
CA SER A 153 -1.75 17.43 26.64
C SER A 153 -3.15 17.42 27.28
N VAL A 154 -4.08 16.63 26.72
CA VAL A 154 -5.42 16.44 27.27
C VAL A 154 -5.35 15.75 28.64
N GLY A 155 -4.55 14.69 28.78
CA GLY A 155 -4.37 14.00 30.06
C GLY A 155 -3.82 14.92 31.16
N VAL A 156 -2.79 15.71 30.84
CA VAL A 156 -2.20 16.69 31.76
C VAL A 156 -3.22 17.76 32.14
N GLY A 157 -3.92 18.35 31.16
CA GLY A 157 -4.97 19.35 31.40
C GLY A 157 -6.09 18.82 32.31
N TRP A 158 -6.52 17.57 32.10
CA TRP A 158 -7.52 16.92 32.94
C TRP A 158 -7.04 16.73 34.38
N VAL A 159 -5.81 16.23 34.58
CA VAL A 159 -5.22 16.08 35.93
C VAL A 159 -5.15 17.42 36.66
N PHE A 160 -4.73 18.49 35.97
CA PHE A 160 -4.70 19.83 36.56
C PHE A 160 -6.10 20.34 36.92
N ALA A 161 -7.08 20.16 36.04
CA ALA A 161 -8.46 20.56 36.28
C ALA A 161 -9.08 19.84 37.49
N VAL A 162 -8.87 18.53 37.61
CA VAL A 162 -9.35 17.73 38.76
C VAL A 162 -8.70 18.19 40.06
N ARG A 163 -7.37 18.36 40.10
CA ARG A 163 -6.66 18.83 41.30
C ARG A 163 -7.10 20.23 41.72
N LYS A 164 -7.32 21.13 40.77
CA LYS A 164 -7.87 22.47 41.02
C LYS A 164 -9.30 22.40 41.58
N SER A 165 -10.18 21.61 40.96
CA SER A 165 -11.57 21.42 41.42
C SER A 165 -11.65 20.88 42.85
N ILE A 166 -10.81 19.89 43.21
CA ILE A 166 -10.72 19.36 44.57
C ILE A 166 -10.27 20.44 45.55
N ARG A 167 -9.22 21.20 45.21
CA ARG A 167 -8.70 22.29 46.06
C ARG A 167 -9.74 23.39 46.29
N ASP A 168 -10.42 23.81 45.23
CA ASP A 168 -11.42 24.89 45.28
C ASP A 168 -12.66 24.45 46.11
N ARG A 169 -13.01 23.15 46.11
CA ARG A 169 -14.08 22.58 46.96
C ARG A 169 -13.68 22.46 48.44
N SER A 170 -12.40 22.19 48.73
CA SER A 170 -11.88 22.21 50.11
C SER A 170 -11.74 23.63 50.70
N GLY A 171 -11.87 24.67 49.88
CA GLY A 171 -11.71 26.07 50.29
C GLY A 171 -13.00 26.80 50.72
N THR A 172 -14.18 26.17 50.70
CA THR A 172 -15.44 26.85 51.06
C THR A 172 -15.86 26.58 52.51
N LYS A 173 -15.30 27.34 53.45
CA LYS A 173 -15.91 27.65 54.76
C LYS A 173 -15.57 29.08 55.20
N GLN A 174 -16.51 30.01 55.03
CA GLN A 174 -16.84 31.06 56.03
C GLN A 174 -18.17 31.76 55.62
N PRO A 175 -18.98 32.30 56.56
CA PRO A 175 -20.40 32.03 56.68
C PRO A 175 -21.26 33.23 56.24
N SER A 176 -22.58 33.01 56.20
CA SER A 176 -23.55 34.08 56.03
C SER A 176 -23.46 35.11 57.17
N LYS A 177 -23.27 36.39 56.84
CA LYS A 177 -23.55 37.46 57.78
C LYS A 177 -25.07 37.63 57.89
N LEU A 178 -25.63 36.99 58.92
CA LEU A 178 -26.95 37.29 59.47
C LEU A 178 -27.01 38.75 59.95
N LYS A 179 -28.18 39.35 59.77
CA LYS A 179 -28.57 40.73 60.12
C LYS A 179 -28.15 41.15 61.53
N ALA A 180 -27.66 42.39 61.65
CA ALA A 180 -27.83 43.21 62.85
C ALA A 180 -28.43 44.55 62.41
N VAL A 181 -29.76 44.63 62.45
CA VAL A 181 -30.48 45.90 62.49
C VAL A 181 -30.46 46.31 63.96
N GLU A 182 -29.46 47.11 64.33
CA GLU A 182 -29.36 47.72 65.66
C GLU A 182 -30.24 48.98 65.67
N ARG A 183 -31.21 49.01 66.59
CA ARG A 183 -32.09 50.14 66.90
C ARG A 183 -31.29 51.30 67.53
N TYR A 184 -31.62 52.54 67.17
CA TYR A 184 -31.48 53.68 68.08
C TYR A 184 -32.63 54.69 67.90
N ASP A 185 -33.06 55.26 69.03
CA ASP A 185 -34.38 55.74 69.43
C ASP A 185 -34.53 57.28 69.29
N PRO A 186 -35.73 57.85 68.96
CA PRO A 186 -35.88 59.26 68.69
C PRO A 186 -36.53 60.01 69.86
N GLN A 187 -35.75 60.57 70.80
CA GLN A 187 -36.18 61.68 71.67
C GLN A 187 -34.95 62.36 72.32
N ALA A 188 -34.67 63.61 71.96
CA ALA A 188 -34.00 64.57 72.82
C ALA A 188 -34.50 65.97 72.44
N SER A 189 -34.99 66.69 73.46
CA SER A 189 -35.73 67.95 73.43
C SER A 189 -34.94 69.16 72.92
#